data_AF-A0A811TCX6-F1
#
_entry.id   AF-A0A811TCX6-F1
#
_cell.length_a   1.000
_cell.length_b   1.000
_cell.length_c   1.000
_cell.angle_alpha   90.00
_cell.angle_beta   90.00
_cell.angle_gamma   90.00
#
_symmetry.space_group_name_H-M   'P 1'
#
loop_
_entity.id
_entity.type
_entity.pdbx_description
1 polymer ?
#
loop_
_entity_poly.entity_id
_entity_poly.type
_entity_poly.pdbx_seq_one_letter_code
_entity_poly.pdbx_strand_id
1 'polypeptide(L)'
;MKNGVFVLNSARVTKIFAIIGFSCIASALYIIAITPPATGYEISIYDAYPNYFWLFLIAAIACGIIILVRQAFAEKPSRWWIAGFSVIFFTNLVILLLPFFRGYVTFARTRGDELTHIGYIMDILLTGHFVSVGAAGANHYPIIHILGANLSLVTGLTPELLAELFPGFFTLFYMFSIYLLSTVIASYRGQALLITAFGSLLLFKHENLMLAPAVACFYMLPFTLFLLCKARTSANRLSYSLLFILILLLTPFLHPGDGTIFLILIFICISFSLWCYLRIKKPLGKAGSSCFVPQSISSINPSLILVVIWFTWFSVHSAFAGTVRTTWNWLVYQIGTTTAMEFADILAKAELSLPELVELVLKMWGHAVIYCLVAAVISVLVWKRFLSPRGRIDAWQFSFSCLFIVFGVLLFIAFFSRAIWVDYCREIRYVIFAATILNGLCLYSLFHNWHRKIGIFIISLLLIASATIGVFNTFPSPIVVEANSQITEMEMTGMGWFFEYRSESLLTDDRGVPQIRFGAALHGVATPHPNIRCYPPDSPPDHFGYLENDNYGESYTEDRYFVESKISRLIYPGLAPDHKHLWKITPEDFSRLDNEDRSVSKLYSNGELWVYYVHGSVTISP
;
A
#
# COMPACT_ATOMS: atom_id res chain seq x y z
N MET A 1 6.80 59.13 -0.61
CA MET A 1 7.68 58.13 -1.25
C MET A 1 6.99 56.78 -1.22
N LYS A 2 6.61 56.26 -2.39
CA LYS A 2 6.00 54.93 -2.55
C LYS A 2 7.14 53.90 -2.56
N ASN A 3 7.23 53.06 -1.54
CA ASN A 3 8.11 51.91 -1.57
C ASN A 3 7.60 50.93 -2.63
N GLY A 4 8.25 50.96 -3.80
CA GLY A 4 8.08 50.00 -4.88
C GLY A 4 8.61 48.63 -4.47
N VAL A 5 7.84 47.91 -3.66
CA VAL A 5 8.02 46.47 -3.52
C VAL A 5 7.44 45.85 -4.78
N PHE A 6 8.28 45.18 -5.57
CA PHE A 6 7.88 44.34 -6.70
C PHE A 6 6.81 43.33 -6.23
N VAL A 7 5.53 43.68 -6.38
CA VAL A 7 4.43 42.72 -6.25
C VAL A 7 4.45 41.89 -7.53
N LEU A 8 5.28 40.83 -7.53
CA LEU A 8 5.22 39.81 -8.56
C LEU A 8 3.76 39.34 -8.66
N ASN A 9 3.14 39.60 -9.81
CA ASN A 9 1.77 39.22 -10.08
C ASN A 9 1.60 37.72 -9.78
N SER A 10 0.61 37.36 -8.97
CA SER A 10 0.38 35.98 -8.48
C SER A 10 0.38 34.94 -9.61
N ALA A 11 -0.10 35.34 -10.81
CA ALA A 11 -0.08 34.52 -12.01
C ALA A 11 1.34 34.26 -12.57
N ARG A 12 2.24 35.24 -12.54
CA ARG A 12 3.64 35.08 -12.99
C ARG A 12 4.38 34.07 -12.12
N VAL A 13 4.25 34.17 -10.80
CA VAL A 13 4.86 33.22 -9.86
C VAL A 13 4.36 31.79 -10.11
N THR A 14 3.06 31.64 -10.36
CA THR A 14 2.46 30.33 -10.64
C THR A 14 2.96 29.72 -11.94
N LYS A 15 3.13 30.55 -12.99
CA LYS A 15 3.75 30.13 -14.25
C LYS A 15 5.19 29.67 -14.07
N ILE A 16 5.98 30.40 -13.29
CA ILE A 16 7.39 30.06 -13.02
C ILE A 16 7.49 28.68 -12.36
N PHE A 17 6.71 28.43 -11.30
CA PHE A 17 6.70 27.10 -10.65
C PHE A 17 6.23 25.99 -11.60
N ALA A 18 5.26 26.25 -12.47
CA ALA A 18 4.81 25.25 -13.43
C ALA A 18 5.91 24.91 -14.45
N ILE A 19 6.61 25.93 -14.99
CA ILE A 19 7.75 25.74 -15.90
C ILE A 19 8.84 24.93 -15.22
N ILE A 20 9.25 25.32 -14.01
CA ILE A 20 10.27 24.61 -13.23
C ILE A 20 9.84 23.15 -13.01
N GLY A 21 8.60 22.92 -12.57
CA GLY A 21 8.08 21.58 -12.31
C GLY A 21 8.12 20.67 -13.55
N PHE A 22 7.65 21.16 -14.70
CA PHE A 22 7.70 20.39 -15.94
C PHE A 22 9.12 20.21 -16.48
N SER A 23 10.01 21.20 -16.31
CA SER A 23 11.43 21.06 -16.65
C SER A 23 12.11 19.98 -15.80
N CYS A 24 11.83 19.92 -14.49
CA CYS A 24 12.34 18.87 -13.62
C CYS A 24 11.84 17.48 -14.04
N ILE A 25 10.56 17.34 -14.40
CA ILE A 25 10.02 16.07 -14.92
C ILE A 25 10.74 15.67 -16.21
N ALA A 26 10.94 16.61 -17.15
CA ALA A 26 11.65 16.35 -18.40
C ALA A 26 13.10 15.91 -18.15
N SER A 27 13.81 16.55 -17.21
CA SER A 27 15.16 16.13 -16.80
C SER A 27 15.18 14.75 -16.17
N ALA A 28 14.21 14.41 -15.33
CA ALA A 28 14.09 13.07 -14.74
C ALA A 28 13.86 12.01 -15.83
N LEU A 29 12.97 12.26 -16.80
CA LEU A 29 12.72 11.37 -17.93
C LEU A 29 13.95 11.20 -18.82
N TYR A 30 14.73 12.26 -19.04
CA TYR A 30 16.00 12.17 -19.78
C TYR A 30 17.00 11.24 -19.06
N ILE A 31 17.12 11.36 -17.73
CA ILE A 31 17.98 10.48 -16.92
C ILE A 31 17.52 9.03 -17.04
N ILE A 32 16.22 8.77 -16.95
CA ILE A 32 15.65 7.42 -17.15
C ILE A 32 16.05 6.88 -18.53
N ALA A 33 15.89 7.67 -19.58
CA ALA A 33 16.16 7.23 -20.95
C ALA A 33 17.64 6.87 -21.22
N ILE A 34 18.58 7.46 -20.49
CA ILE A 34 20.02 7.17 -20.61
C ILE A 34 20.52 6.14 -19.59
N THR A 35 19.69 5.75 -18.62
CA THR A 35 20.05 4.76 -17.61
C THR A 35 19.74 3.36 -18.16
N PRO A 36 20.75 2.48 -18.31
CA PRO A 36 20.52 1.14 -18.86
C PRO A 36 19.63 0.31 -17.93
N PRO A 37 18.79 -0.62 -18.43
CA PRO A 37 17.98 -1.52 -17.61
C PRO A 37 18.80 -2.33 -16.59
N ALA A 38 18.13 -2.91 -15.60
CA ALA A 38 18.76 -3.76 -14.60
C ALA A 38 19.29 -5.04 -15.24
N THR A 39 20.54 -5.39 -14.95
CA THR A 39 21.16 -6.65 -15.41
C THR A 39 20.94 -7.80 -14.44
N GLY A 40 20.25 -7.55 -13.32
CA GLY A 40 20.09 -8.50 -12.22
C GLY A 40 19.44 -7.87 -10.98
N TYR A 41 19.51 -8.58 -9.86
CA TYR A 41 18.96 -8.16 -8.57
C TYR A 41 19.64 -6.90 -8.04
N GLU A 42 18.86 -5.85 -7.76
CA GLU A 42 19.29 -4.60 -7.14
C GLU A 42 18.69 -4.50 -5.75
N ILE A 43 19.51 -4.33 -4.71
CA ILE A 43 19.02 -4.22 -3.32
C ILE A 43 18.15 -2.96 -3.10
N SER A 44 18.33 -1.95 -3.92
CA SER A 44 17.66 -0.65 -3.83
C SER A 44 17.56 -0.01 -5.21
N ILE A 45 16.34 0.34 -5.63
CA ILE A 45 16.12 1.15 -6.83
C ILE A 45 16.63 2.59 -6.67
N TYR A 46 16.80 3.06 -5.42
CA TYR A 46 17.33 4.41 -5.16
C TYR A 46 18.79 4.57 -5.59
N ASP A 47 19.54 3.46 -5.62
CA ASP A 47 20.95 3.43 -6.01
C ASP A 47 21.12 3.30 -7.53
N ALA A 48 20.05 2.94 -8.26
CA ALA A 48 20.07 2.82 -9.72
C ALA A 48 20.10 4.19 -10.43
N TYR A 49 19.77 5.28 -9.72
CA TYR A 49 19.74 6.63 -10.27
C TYR A 49 20.61 7.59 -9.45
N PRO A 50 21.26 8.58 -10.09
CA PRO A 50 22.09 9.56 -9.38
C PRO A 50 21.25 10.49 -8.49
N ASN A 51 21.82 10.98 -7.39
CA ASN A 51 21.09 11.80 -6.38
C ASN A 51 20.30 13.00 -6.94
N TYR A 52 20.78 13.63 -8.02
CA TYR A 52 20.08 14.76 -8.65
C TYR A 52 18.77 14.36 -9.35
N PHE A 53 18.61 13.08 -9.73
CA PHE A 53 17.35 12.55 -10.25
C PHE A 53 16.22 12.68 -9.21
N TRP A 54 16.48 12.21 -7.99
CA TRP A 54 15.53 12.29 -6.88
C TRP A 54 15.23 13.75 -6.51
N LEU A 55 16.25 14.63 -6.55
CA LEU A 55 16.06 16.07 -6.35
C LEU A 55 15.11 16.68 -7.39
N PHE A 56 15.20 16.30 -8.67
CA PHE A 56 14.27 16.79 -9.69
C PHE A 56 12.83 16.35 -9.43
N LEU A 57 12.61 15.09 -9.05
CA LEU A 57 11.26 14.59 -8.73
C LEU A 57 10.67 15.33 -7.51
N ILE A 58 11.46 15.49 -6.44
CA ILE A 58 11.02 16.21 -5.23
C ILE A 58 10.75 17.69 -5.54
N ALA A 59 11.60 18.34 -6.34
CA ALA A 59 11.42 19.72 -6.76
C ALA A 59 10.16 19.90 -7.62
N ALA A 60 9.85 18.94 -8.50
CA ALA A 60 8.63 18.96 -9.29
C ALA A 60 7.39 18.86 -8.39
N ILE A 61 7.34 17.88 -7.48
CA ILE A 61 6.24 17.73 -6.51
C ILE A 61 6.09 19.00 -5.65
N ALA A 62 7.19 19.57 -5.16
CA ALA A 62 7.18 20.81 -4.39
C ALA A 62 6.59 21.98 -5.19
N CYS A 63 6.95 22.14 -6.47
CA CYS A 63 6.34 23.14 -7.35
C CYS A 63 4.83 22.95 -7.48
N GLY A 64 4.37 21.71 -7.70
CA GLY A 64 2.95 21.38 -7.78
C GLY A 64 2.18 21.68 -6.48
N ILE A 65 2.75 21.31 -5.33
CA ILE A 65 2.21 21.61 -3.99
C ILE A 65 2.09 23.12 -3.78
N ILE A 66 3.15 23.89 -4.07
CA ILE A 66 3.14 25.35 -3.93
C ILE A 66 2.04 25.96 -4.79
N ILE A 67 1.83 25.48 -6.02
CA ILE A 67 0.75 25.95 -6.88
C ILE A 67 -0.62 25.63 -6.26
N LEU A 68 -0.86 24.39 -5.84
CA LEU A 68 -2.14 23.98 -5.25
C LEU A 68 -2.48 24.76 -3.99
N VAL A 69 -1.53 24.86 -3.05
CA VAL A 69 -1.73 25.58 -1.78
C VAL A 69 -1.96 27.07 -2.03
N ARG A 70 -1.19 27.71 -2.92
CA ARG A 70 -1.41 29.14 -3.26
C ARG A 70 -2.77 29.35 -3.92
N GLN A 71 -3.21 28.43 -4.78
CA GLN A 71 -4.52 28.49 -5.43
C GLN A 71 -5.67 28.22 -4.45
N ALA A 72 -5.46 27.38 -3.44
CA ALA A 72 -6.44 27.13 -2.40
C ALA A 72 -6.82 28.41 -1.64
N PHE A 73 -5.83 29.27 -1.38
CA PHE A 73 -6.06 30.54 -0.69
C PHE A 73 -6.24 31.74 -1.63
N ALA A 74 -6.23 31.57 -2.96
CA ALA A 74 -6.31 32.69 -3.89
C ALA A 74 -7.65 33.46 -3.79
N GLU A 75 -7.59 34.79 -3.81
CA GLU A 75 -8.79 35.65 -3.76
C GLU A 75 -9.65 35.50 -5.01
N LYS A 76 -9.02 35.36 -6.17
CA LYS A 76 -9.70 35.13 -7.45
C LYS A 76 -9.48 33.69 -7.88
N PRO A 77 -10.55 32.94 -8.17
CA PRO A 77 -10.40 31.58 -8.66
C PRO A 77 -9.69 31.59 -10.02
N SER A 78 -8.73 30.70 -10.20
CA SER A 78 -8.08 30.47 -11.49
C SER A 78 -7.99 28.98 -11.77
N ARG A 79 -7.71 28.60 -13.02
CA ARG A 79 -7.48 27.21 -13.43
C ARG A 79 -6.03 26.73 -13.25
N TRP A 80 -5.14 27.55 -12.71
CA TRP A 80 -3.73 27.17 -12.51
C TRP A 80 -3.53 25.99 -11.55
N TRP A 81 -4.52 25.69 -10.70
CA TRP A 81 -4.50 24.48 -9.88
C TRP A 81 -4.40 23.20 -10.74
N ILE A 82 -4.90 23.20 -11.98
CA ILE A 82 -4.78 22.08 -12.91
C ILE A 82 -3.31 21.83 -13.21
N ALA A 83 -2.53 22.88 -13.51
CA ALA A 83 -1.09 22.74 -13.73
C ALA A 83 -0.38 22.20 -12.48
N GLY A 84 -0.74 22.70 -11.29
CA GLY A 84 -0.18 22.18 -10.03
C GLY A 84 -0.49 20.70 -9.80
N PHE A 85 -1.75 20.30 -10.00
CA PHE A 85 -2.18 18.91 -9.90
C PHE A 85 -1.51 18.02 -10.96
N SER A 86 -1.44 18.47 -12.22
CA SER A 86 -0.78 17.75 -13.31
C SER A 86 0.71 17.53 -13.03
N VAL A 87 1.43 18.52 -12.50
CA VAL A 87 2.84 18.35 -12.14
C VAL A 87 3.00 17.24 -11.10
N ILE A 88 2.19 17.23 -10.03
CA ILE A 88 2.23 16.16 -9.02
C ILE A 88 1.85 14.81 -9.64
N PHE A 89 0.75 14.76 -10.38
CA PHE A 89 0.21 13.55 -11.00
C PHE A 89 1.22 12.90 -11.96
N PHE A 90 1.83 13.68 -12.85
CA PHE A 90 2.84 13.17 -13.78
C PHE A 90 4.14 12.79 -13.08
N THR A 91 4.55 13.53 -12.04
CA THR A 91 5.75 13.13 -11.27
C THR A 91 5.52 11.79 -10.57
N ASN A 92 4.35 11.59 -9.95
CA ASN A 92 3.99 10.31 -9.35
C ASN A 92 3.87 9.19 -10.38
N LEU A 93 3.31 9.48 -11.57
CA LEU A 93 3.30 8.50 -12.68
C LEU A 93 4.72 8.06 -13.05
N VAL A 94 5.66 9.01 -13.16
CA VAL A 94 7.08 8.68 -13.44
C VAL A 94 7.66 7.79 -12.35
N ILE A 95 7.42 8.12 -11.07
CA ILE A 95 7.88 7.29 -9.94
C ILE A 95 7.29 5.89 -10.03
N LEU A 96 5.96 5.77 -10.19
CA LEU A 96 5.27 4.48 -10.22
C LEU A 96 5.69 3.59 -11.40
N LEU A 97 6.20 4.18 -12.49
CA LEU A 97 6.70 3.44 -13.64
C LEU A 97 8.20 3.10 -13.56
N LEU A 98 8.92 3.46 -12.48
CA LEU A 98 10.34 3.16 -12.37
C LEU A 98 10.67 1.66 -12.45
N PRO A 99 9.96 0.75 -11.76
CA PRO A 99 10.19 -0.69 -11.91
C PRO A 99 10.09 -1.17 -13.37
N PHE A 100 9.09 -0.66 -14.10
CA PHE A 100 8.92 -0.93 -15.53
C PHE A 100 10.11 -0.41 -16.35
N PHE A 101 10.57 0.82 -16.11
CA PHE A 101 11.74 1.37 -16.82
C PHE A 101 13.05 0.66 -16.47
N ARG A 102 13.17 0.09 -15.26
CA ARG A 102 14.30 -0.77 -14.88
C ARG A 102 14.25 -2.14 -15.58
N GLY A 103 13.11 -2.55 -16.13
CA GLY A 103 12.94 -3.86 -16.76
C GLY A 103 12.75 -5.01 -15.76
N TYR A 104 12.18 -4.74 -14.59
CA TYR A 104 11.83 -5.81 -13.66
C TYR A 104 10.71 -6.67 -14.25
N VAL A 105 10.75 -8.00 -14.02
CA VAL A 105 9.70 -8.91 -14.51
C VAL A 105 8.37 -8.60 -13.81
N THR A 106 8.43 -8.44 -12.50
CA THR A 106 7.34 -7.93 -11.68
C THR A 106 7.89 -7.37 -10.38
N PHE A 107 7.20 -6.38 -9.82
CA PHE A 107 7.48 -5.80 -8.52
C PHE A 107 6.54 -6.39 -7.45
N ALA A 108 6.94 -7.54 -6.88
CA ALA A 108 6.09 -8.30 -5.97
C ALA A 108 6.47 -8.03 -4.51
N ARG A 109 5.58 -7.41 -3.71
CA ARG A 109 5.79 -7.23 -2.26
C ARG A 109 6.11 -8.57 -1.60
N THR A 110 7.20 -8.61 -0.83
CA THR A 110 7.69 -9.84 -0.18
C THR A 110 7.90 -11.00 -1.17
N ARG A 111 8.04 -10.68 -2.46
CA ARG A 111 8.33 -11.59 -3.56
C ARG A 111 7.32 -12.74 -3.68
N GLY A 112 6.04 -12.46 -3.37
CA GLY A 112 5.05 -13.50 -3.14
C GLY A 112 3.64 -13.27 -3.69
N ASP A 113 2.84 -12.42 -3.05
CA ASP A 113 1.39 -12.39 -3.28
C ASP A 113 1.02 -12.05 -4.73
N GLU A 114 1.74 -11.14 -5.37
CA GLU A 114 1.53 -10.74 -6.76
C GLU A 114 1.75 -11.90 -7.74
N LEU A 115 2.72 -12.77 -7.49
CA LEU A 115 2.95 -13.97 -8.31
C LEU A 115 1.75 -14.94 -8.24
N THR A 116 1.11 -15.05 -7.08
CA THR A 116 -0.14 -15.80 -6.94
C THR A 116 -1.31 -15.13 -7.67
N HIS A 117 -1.40 -13.80 -7.64
CA HIS A 117 -2.41 -13.06 -8.40
C HIS A 117 -2.21 -13.22 -9.93
N ILE A 118 -0.96 -13.26 -10.40
CA ILE A 118 -0.61 -13.62 -11.78
C ILE A 118 -1.08 -15.04 -12.09
N GLY A 119 -0.81 -16.01 -11.19
CA GLY A 119 -1.28 -17.38 -11.34
C GLY A 119 -2.80 -17.51 -11.47
N TYR A 120 -3.57 -16.74 -10.69
CA TYR A 120 -5.03 -16.70 -10.84
C TYR A 120 -5.48 -16.13 -12.18
N ILE A 121 -4.76 -15.15 -12.73
CA ILE A 121 -5.03 -14.61 -14.07
C ILE A 121 -4.74 -15.70 -15.12
N MET A 122 -3.62 -16.40 -14.99
CA MET A 122 -3.24 -17.52 -15.87
C MET A 122 -4.31 -18.63 -15.87
N ASP A 123 -4.80 -19.05 -14.70
CA ASP A 123 -5.87 -20.05 -14.60
C ASP A 123 -7.12 -19.64 -15.37
N ILE A 124 -7.51 -18.36 -15.30
CA ILE A 124 -8.67 -17.84 -16.04
C ILE A 124 -8.39 -17.82 -17.54
N LEU A 125 -7.19 -17.43 -17.97
CA LEU A 125 -6.80 -17.42 -19.38
C LEU A 125 -6.79 -18.83 -19.99
N LEU A 126 -6.35 -19.83 -19.21
CA LEU A 126 -6.26 -21.22 -19.65
C LEU A 126 -7.61 -21.94 -19.64
N THR A 127 -8.44 -21.71 -18.63
CA THR A 127 -9.67 -22.49 -18.39
C THR A 127 -10.97 -21.74 -18.71
N GLY A 128 -10.90 -20.42 -18.91
CA GLY A 128 -12.06 -19.54 -19.06
C GLY A 128 -12.84 -19.29 -17.77
N HIS A 129 -12.39 -19.81 -16.62
CA HIS A 129 -13.09 -19.74 -15.33
C HIS A 129 -12.12 -19.47 -14.19
N PHE A 130 -12.60 -18.90 -13.08
CA PHE A 130 -11.81 -18.83 -11.84
C PHE A 130 -12.04 -20.07 -10.99
N VAL A 131 -11.04 -20.45 -10.20
CA VAL A 131 -11.11 -21.63 -9.31
C VAL A 131 -12.27 -21.51 -8.33
N SER A 132 -13.18 -22.47 -8.37
CA SER A 132 -14.44 -22.45 -7.62
C SER A 132 -14.27 -22.75 -6.14
N VAL A 133 -15.29 -22.38 -5.36
CA VAL A 133 -15.36 -22.66 -3.92
C VAL A 133 -15.25 -24.16 -3.67
N GLY A 134 -14.41 -24.54 -2.70
CA GLY A 134 -14.21 -25.94 -2.30
C GLY A 134 -13.03 -26.65 -2.98
N ALA A 135 -12.46 -26.05 -4.04
CA ALA A 135 -11.20 -26.52 -4.63
C ALA A 135 -9.98 -25.91 -3.91
N ALA A 136 -8.84 -26.60 -3.99
CA ALA A 136 -7.56 -26.03 -3.62
C ALA A 136 -7.30 -24.78 -4.48
N GLY A 137 -6.91 -23.66 -3.84
CA GLY A 137 -6.75 -22.41 -4.56
C GLY A 137 -8.07 -21.71 -4.92
N ALA A 138 -9.19 -22.00 -4.24
CA ALA A 138 -10.45 -21.27 -4.48
C ALA A 138 -10.24 -19.74 -4.50
N ASN A 139 -10.82 -19.06 -5.48
CA ASN A 139 -10.62 -17.63 -5.67
C ASN A 139 -11.70 -16.81 -4.97
N HIS A 140 -11.39 -16.32 -3.78
CA HIS A 140 -12.35 -15.63 -2.91
C HIS A 140 -12.57 -14.17 -3.31
N TYR A 141 -11.75 -13.64 -4.23
CA TYR A 141 -11.77 -12.25 -4.69
C TYR A 141 -11.53 -12.17 -6.22
N PRO A 142 -12.43 -12.75 -7.04
CA PRO A 142 -12.15 -13.01 -8.46
C PRO A 142 -12.12 -11.75 -9.34
N ILE A 143 -12.70 -10.62 -8.92
CA ILE A 143 -12.89 -9.46 -9.81
C ILE A 143 -11.58 -8.90 -10.37
N ILE A 144 -10.54 -8.80 -9.54
CA ILE A 144 -9.26 -8.25 -9.99
C ILE A 144 -8.57 -9.18 -11.00
N HIS A 145 -8.72 -10.50 -10.83
CA HIS A 145 -8.16 -11.51 -11.73
C HIS A 145 -8.94 -11.60 -13.04
N ILE A 146 -10.28 -11.52 -12.97
CA ILE A 146 -11.14 -11.42 -14.16
C ILE A 146 -10.79 -10.17 -14.97
N LEU A 147 -10.58 -9.03 -14.30
CA LEU A 147 -10.14 -7.81 -14.97
C LEU A 147 -8.76 -7.98 -15.62
N GLY A 148 -7.81 -8.62 -14.92
CA GLY A 148 -6.48 -8.97 -15.43
C GLY A 148 -6.55 -9.82 -16.70
N ALA A 149 -7.28 -10.93 -16.66
CA ALA A 149 -7.44 -11.83 -17.80
C ALA A 149 -8.09 -11.14 -19.00
N ASN A 150 -9.18 -10.39 -18.79
CA ASN A 150 -9.85 -9.67 -19.87
C ASN A 150 -8.95 -8.60 -20.49
N LEU A 151 -8.18 -7.86 -19.68
CA LEU A 151 -7.23 -6.88 -20.22
C LEU A 151 -6.09 -7.56 -20.97
N SER A 152 -5.61 -8.71 -20.52
CA SER A 152 -4.62 -9.50 -21.27
C SER A 152 -5.17 -9.92 -22.64
N LEU A 153 -6.40 -10.45 -22.70
CA LEU A 153 -7.06 -10.84 -23.95
C LEU A 153 -7.29 -9.66 -24.92
N VAL A 154 -7.67 -8.49 -24.40
CA VAL A 154 -7.98 -7.32 -25.23
C VAL A 154 -6.73 -6.60 -25.72
N THR A 155 -5.70 -6.52 -24.89
CA THR A 155 -4.49 -5.71 -25.17
C THR A 155 -3.33 -6.55 -25.72
N GLY A 156 -3.34 -7.86 -25.52
CA GLY A 156 -2.20 -8.75 -25.80
C GLY A 156 -1.05 -8.62 -24.80
N LEU A 157 -1.19 -7.83 -23.73
CA LEU A 157 -0.17 -7.70 -22.68
C LEU A 157 -0.16 -8.96 -21.80
N THR A 158 1.03 -9.34 -21.33
CA THR A 158 1.17 -10.49 -20.43
C THR A 158 0.62 -10.16 -19.03
N PRO A 159 0.17 -11.17 -18.27
CA PRO A 159 -0.30 -10.97 -16.90
C PRO A 159 0.72 -10.31 -15.97
N GLU A 160 2.02 -10.59 -16.14
CA GLU A 160 3.12 -10.01 -15.37
C GLU A 160 3.21 -8.50 -15.60
N LEU A 161 3.16 -8.07 -16.86
CA LEU A 161 3.19 -6.65 -17.20
C LEU A 161 1.93 -5.92 -16.71
N LEU A 162 0.76 -6.57 -16.79
CA LEU A 162 -0.47 -6.01 -16.23
C LEU A 162 -0.41 -5.89 -14.71
N ALA A 163 0.21 -6.86 -14.03
CA ALA A 163 0.42 -6.81 -12.59
C ALA A 163 1.32 -5.64 -12.17
N GLU A 164 2.24 -5.21 -13.02
CA GLU A 164 3.07 -4.02 -12.81
C GLU A 164 2.30 -2.70 -13.03
N LEU A 165 1.45 -2.65 -14.06
CA LEU A 165 0.74 -1.43 -14.45
C LEU A 165 -0.52 -1.16 -13.61
N PHE A 166 -1.23 -2.20 -13.19
CA PHE A 166 -2.49 -2.10 -12.46
C PHE A 166 -2.38 -1.28 -11.17
N PRO A 167 -1.44 -1.55 -10.26
CA PRO A 167 -1.34 -0.84 -8.99
C PRO A 167 -1.10 0.66 -9.19
N GLY A 168 -0.19 1.02 -10.12
CA GLY A 168 0.07 2.40 -10.47
C GLY A 168 -1.17 3.12 -10.99
N PHE A 169 -1.99 2.44 -11.82
CA PHE A 169 -3.28 2.98 -12.26
C PHE A 169 -4.23 3.23 -11.10
N PHE A 170 -4.41 2.27 -10.18
CA PHE A 170 -5.31 2.45 -9.03
C PHE A 170 -4.83 3.56 -8.08
N THR A 171 -3.52 3.70 -7.87
CA THR A 171 -2.93 4.79 -7.08
C THR A 171 -3.24 6.16 -7.70
N LEU A 172 -3.05 6.31 -9.02
CA LEU A 172 -3.37 7.55 -9.73
C LEU A 172 -4.89 7.81 -9.77
N PHE A 173 -5.70 6.76 -9.94
CA PHE A 173 -7.15 6.85 -9.87
C PHE A 173 -7.62 7.27 -8.48
N TYR A 174 -6.99 6.81 -7.40
CA TYR A 174 -7.23 7.27 -6.04
C TYR A 174 -6.98 8.77 -5.92
N MET A 175 -5.84 9.28 -6.40
CA MET A 175 -5.52 10.72 -6.35
C MET A 175 -6.56 11.57 -7.09
N PHE A 176 -6.96 11.13 -8.29
CA PHE A 176 -8.01 11.80 -9.06
C PHE A 176 -9.37 11.73 -8.34
N SER A 177 -9.68 10.59 -7.74
CA SER A 177 -10.93 10.36 -7.02
C SER A 177 -11.01 11.14 -5.71
N ILE A 178 -9.88 11.41 -5.05
CA ILE A 178 -9.82 12.36 -3.92
C ILE A 178 -10.22 13.76 -4.39
N TYR A 179 -9.73 14.23 -5.54
CA TYR A 179 -10.19 15.50 -6.12
C TYR A 179 -11.70 15.47 -6.37
N LEU A 180 -12.23 14.42 -7.02
CA LEU A 180 -13.67 14.27 -7.25
C LEU A 180 -14.48 14.34 -5.95
N LEU A 181 -14.11 13.55 -4.94
CA LEU A 181 -14.73 13.55 -3.63
C LEU A 181 -14.67 14.93 -2.98
N SER A 182 -13.52 15.61 -3.07
CA SER A 182 -13.34 16.95 -2.53
C SER A 182 -14.35 17.95 -3.09
N THR A 183 -14.76 17.82 -4.36
CA THR A 183 -15.73 18.73 -4.99
C THR A 183 -17.15 18.62 -4.44
N VAL A 184 -17.48 17.53 -3.75
CA VAL A 184 -18.82 17.29 -3.20
C VAL A 184 -18.88 17.41 -1.68
N ILE A 185 -17.76 17.31 -0.98
CA ILE A 185 -17.70 17.45 0.49
C ILE A 185 -17.22 18.83 0.96
N ALA A 186 -16.44 19.54 0.14
CA ALA A 186 -15.91 20.85 0.50
C ALA A 186 -16.97 21.96 0.37
N SER A 187 -17.11 22.79 1.41
CA SER A 187 -17.93 24.00 1.36
C SER A 187 -17.26 25.13 0.57
N TYR A 188 -15.94 25.12 0.49
CA TYR A 188 -15.14 26.13 -0.22
C TYR A 188 -14.18 25.49 -1.22
N ARG A 189 -13.97 26.17 -2.35
CA ARG A 189 -12.97 25.77 -3.36
C ARG A 189 -11.58 25.53 -2.75
N GLY A 190 -11.17 26.34 -1.78
CA GLY A 190 -9.87 26.18 -1.14
C GLY A 190 -9.75 24.90 -0.30
N GLN A 191 -10.83 24.45 0.35
CA GLN A 191 -10.84 23.15 1.01
C GLN A 191 -10.67 22.03 -0.02
N ALA A 192 -11.38 22.09 -1.15
CA ALA A 192 -11.26 21.10 -2.21
C ALA A 192 -9.81 20.98 -2.72
N LEU A 193 -9.16 22.13 -2.96
CA LEU A 193 -7.77 22.17 -3.41
C LEU A 193 -6.77 21.69 -2.34
N LEU A 194 -7.01 21.97 -1.05
CA LEU A 194 -6.15 21.41 0.00
C LEU A 194 -6.35 19.91 0.16
N ILE A 195 -7.58 19.40 0.16
CA ILE A 195 -7.85 17.94 0.18
C ILE A 195 -7.12 17.27 -0.99
N THR A 196 -7.16 17.88 -2.18
CA THR A 196 -6.45 17.41 -3.37
C THR A 196 -4.94 17.43 -3.16
N ALA A 197 -4.37 18.48 -2.59
CA ALA A 197 -2.93 18.56 -2.28
C ALA A 197 -2.50 17.49 -1.26
N PHE A 198 -3.28 17.27 -0.20
CA PHE A 198 -3.01 16.22 0.79
C PHE A 198 -3.16 14.81 0.19
N GLY A 199 -4.12 14.57 -0.70
CA GLY A 199 -4.39 13.24 -1.26
C GLY A 199 -3.70 12.92 -2.57
N SER A 200 -2.83 13.81 -3.08
CA SER A 200 -2.05 13.57 -4.31
C SER A 200 -0.61 13.16 -4.04
N LEU A 201 -0.27 12.78 -2.81
CA LEU A 201 1.06 12.30 -2.44
C LEU A 201 1.10 10.76 -2.37
N LEU A 202 2.28 10.16 -2.54
CA LEU A 202 2.51 8.73 -2.36
C LEU A 202 2.57 8.38 -0.87
N LEU A 203 1.40 8.17 -0.26
CA LEU A 203 1.24 8.01 1.20
C LEU A 203 1.22 6.55 1.69
N PHE A 204 1.22 5.58 0.77
CA PHE A 204 0.95 4.17 1.10
C PHE A 204 2.14 3.25 0.83
N LYS A 205 3.37 3.78 0.82
CA LYS A 205 4.60 3.01 0.66
C LYS A 205 4.59 2.08 -0.57
N HIS A 206 5.00 0.82 -0.42
CA HIS A 206 4.90 -0.21 -1.45
C HIS A 206 3.45 -0.56 -1.83
N GLU A 207 2.41 -0.24 -1.04
CA GLU A 207 1.01 -0.46 -1.46
C GLU A 207 0.65 0.41 -2.67
N ASN A 208 1.43 1.45 -3.00
CA ASN A 208 1.25 2.19 -4.26
C ASN A 208 1.53 1.32 -5.51
N LEU A 209 2.29 0.23 -5.35
CA LEU A 209 2.76 -0.66 -6.41
C LEU A 209 2.32 -2.12 -6.22
N MET A 210 1.56 -2.41 -5.17
CA MET A 210 1.16 -3.77 -4.81
C MET A 210 -0.11 -4.18 -5.59
N LEU A 211 -0.04 -5.27 -6.37
CA LEU A 211 -1.24 -5.91 -6.91
C LEU A 211 -1.92 -6.72 -5.79
N ALA A 212 -2.62 -6.02 -4.90
CA ALA A 212 -3.40 -6.64 -3.84
C ALA A 212 -4.88 -6.25 -3.96
N PRO A 213 -5.82 -7.21 -4.00
CA PRO A 213 -7.25 -6.91 -4.11
C PRO A 213 -7.77 -6.00 -2.99
N ALA A 214 -7.24 -6.13 -1.77
CA ALA A 214 -7.55 -5.25 -0.65
C ALA A 214 -7.17 -3.78 -0.91
N VAL A 215 -5.98 -3.57 -1.49
CA VAL A 215 -5.42 -2.25 -1.80
C VAL A 215 -6.19 -1.61 -2.95
N ALA A 216 -6.50 -2.36 -4.02
CA ALA A 216 -7.36 -1.90 -5.09
C ALA A 216 -8.76 -1.48 -4.58
N CYS A 217 -9.33 -2.28 -3.68
CA CYS A 217 -10.60 -1.94 -3.03
C CYS A 217 -10.51 -0.64 -2.21
N PHE A 218 -9.39 -0.43 -1.49
CA PHE A 218 -9.13 0.81 -0.77
C PHE A 218 -8.96 2.00 -1.71
N TYR A 219 -8.24 1.87 -2.83
CA TYR A 219 -8.06 2.96 -3.79
C TYR A 219 -9.34 3.39 -4.50
N MET A 220 -10.34 2.50 -4.58
CA MET A 220 -11.68 2.84 -5.04
C MET A 220 -12.52 3.62 -4.02
N LEU A 221 -12.12 3.66 -2.74
CA LEU A 221 -12.89 4.27 -1.65
C LEU A 221 -13.31 5.74 -1.91
N PRO A 222 -12.41 6.66 -2.34
CA PRO A 222 -12.81 8.05 -2.56
C PRO A 222 -13.85 8.18 -3.67
N PHE A 223 -13.73 7.35 -4.71
CA PHE A 223 -14.70 7.31 -5.81
C PHE A 223 -16.05 6.79 -5.35
N THR A 224 -16.07 5.72 -4.54
CA THR A 224 -17.28 5.17 -3.93
C THR A 224 -17.99 6.21 -3.07
N LEU A 225 -17.26 6.99 -2.27
CA LEU A 225 -17.84 8.08 -1.48
C LEU A 225 -18.30 9.26 -2.34
N PHE A 226 -17.60 9.56 -3.44
CA PHE A 226 -18.04 10.57 -4.40
C PHE A 226 -19.38 10.18 -5.04
N LEU A 227 -19.51 8.92 -5.47
CA LEU A 227 -20.74 8.37 -6.01
C LEU A 227 -21.87 8.39 -4.97
N LEU A 228 -21.60 8.04 -3.71
CA LEU A 228 -22.57 8.15 -2.62
C LEU A 228 -23.13 9.58 -2.50
N CYS A 229 -22.26 10.59 -2.52
CA CYS A 229 -22.67 11.99 -2.46
C CYS A 229 -23.47 12.40 -3.69
N LYS A 230 -23.01 12.05 -4.90
CA LYS A 230 -23.68 12.41 -6.16
C LYS A 230 -25.02 11.70 -6.36
N ALA A 231 -25.14 10.45 -5.97
CA ALA A 231 -26.39 9.69 -6.01
C ALA A 231 -27.50 10.35 -5.17
N ARG A 232 -27.12 11.09 -4.11
CA ARG A 232 -28.06 11.80 -3.23
C ARG A 232 -28.37 13.24 -3.64
N THR A 233 -27.50 13.89 -4.41
CA THR A 233 -27.52 15.35 -4.59
C THR A 233 -27.58 15.80 -6.05
N SER A 234 -27.21 14.95 -6.99
CA SER A 234 -27.11 15.32 -8.41
C SER A 234 -28.48 15.36 -9.09
N ALA A 235 -28.65 16.25 -10.06
CA ALA A 235 -29.79 16.22 -10.98
C ALA A 235 -29.85 14.87 -11.74
N ASN A 236 -28.69 14.32 -12.10
CA ASN A 236 -28.59 12.99 -12.71
C ASN A 236 -28.45 11.86 -11.66
N ARG A 237 -29.28 11.89 -10.61
CA ARG A 237 -29.21 10.95 -9.48
C ARG A 237 -29.28 9.48 -9.91
N LEU A 238 -30.01 9.17 -10.98
CA LEU A 238 -30.22 7.79 -11.42
C LEU A 238 -28.91 7.18 -11.94
N SER A 239 -28.21 7.85 -12.86
CA SER A 239 -26.93 7.35 -13.38
C SER A 239 -25.89 7.16 -12.28
N TYR A 240 -25.79 8.12 -11.35
CA TYR A 240 -24.89 7.98 -10.21
C TYR A 240 -25.30 6.84 -9.25
N SER A 241 -26.60 6.63 -9.04
CA SER A 241 -27.10 5.53 -8.20
C SER A 241 -26.84 4.16 -8.84
N LEU A 242 -27.02 4.03 -10.15
CA LEU A 242 -26.73 2.79 -10.88
C LEU A 242 -25.24 2.44 -10.82
N LEU A 243 -24.36 3.41 -11.08
CA LEU A 243 -22.92 3.22 -10.95
C LEU A 243 -22.52 2.89 -9.50
N PHE A 244 -23.13 3.58 -8.52
CA PHE A 244 -22.86 3.30 -7.12
C PHE A 244 -23.27 1.88 -6.72
N ILE A 245 -24.48 1.44 -7.09
CA ILE A 245 -24.95 0.08 -6.85
C ILE A 245 -24.03 -0.94 -7.51
N LEU A 246 -23.58 -0.70 -8.75
CA LEU A 246 -22.64 -1.58 -9.43
C LEU A 246 -21.33 -1.74 -8.64
N ILE A 247 -20.76 -0.64 -8.12
CA ILE A 247 -19.56 -0.71 -7.28
C ILE A 247 -19.84 -1.48 -5.98
N LEU A 248 -20.98 -1.26 -5.33
CA LEU A 248 -21.36 -2.01 -4.12
C LEU A 248 -21.52 -3.51 -4.41
N LEU A 249 -22.06 -3.88 -5.58
CA LEU A 249 -22.20 -5.27 -6.01
C LEU A 249 -20.83 -5.93 -6.20
N LEU A 250 -19.87 -5.21 -6.78
CA LEU A 250 -18.54 -5.75 -7.09
C LEU A 250 -17.60 -5.79 -5.88
N THR A 251 -17.77 -4.90 -4.89
CA THR A 251 -16.82 -4.74 -3.77
C THR A 251 -16.58 -6.05 -2.98
N PRO A 252 -17.60 -6.83 -2.57
CA PRO A 252 -17.39 -8.09 -1.86
C PRO A 252 -16.61 -9.15 -2.66
N PHE A 253 -16.73 -9.13 -3.99
CA PHE A 253 -15.97 -10.00 -4.90
C PHE A 253 -14.60 -9.43 -5.27
N LEU A 254 -14.36 -8.13 -5.00
CA LEU A 254 -13.05 -7.53 -5.16
C LEU A 254 -12.18 -7.83 -3.94
N HIS A 255 -12.70 -7.67 -2.73
CA HIS A 255 -12.01 -8.13 -1.53
C HIS A 255 -12.99 -8.28 -0.35
N PRO A 256 -13.29 -9.51 0.10
CA PRO A 256 -14.25 -9.75 1.18
C PRO A 256 -13.70 -9.44 2.58
N GLY A 257 -12.38 -9.32 2.77
CA GLY A 257 -11.81 -8.97 4.08
C GLY A 257 -11.97 -7.49 4.44
N ASP A 258 -10.87 -6.86 4.87
CA ASP A 258 -10.79 -5.44 5.24
C ASP A 258 -11.43 -4.48 4.23
N GLY A 259 -11.21 -4.66 2.92
CA GLY A 259 -11.81 -3.83 1.86
C GLY A 259 -13.32 -3.64 2.01
N THR A 260 -14.09 -4.74 2.08
CA THR A 260 -15.55 -4.69 2.21
C THR A 260 -16.01 -4.37 3.62
N ILE A 261 -15.41 -4.99 4.64
CA ILE A 261 -15.81 -4.78 6.04
C ILE A 261 -15.61 -3.32 6.45
N PHE A 262 -14.49 -2.70 6.06
CA PHE A 262 -14.25 -1.30 6.41
C PHE A 262 -15.06 -0.34 5.58
N LEU A 263 -15.42 -0.68 4.34
CA LEU A 263 -16.41 0.11 3.61
C LEU A 263 -17.77 0.11 4.33
N ILE A 264 -18.22 -1.02 4.87
CA ILE A 264 -19.42 -1.11 5.71
C ILE A 264 -19.27 -0.21 6.95
N LEU A 265 -18.16 -0.31 7.68
CA LEU A 265 -17.90 0.52 8.87
C LEU A 265 -17.84 2.01 8.54
N ILE A 266 -17.23 2.40 7.42
CA ILE A 266 -17.19 3.79 6.95
C ILE A 266 -18.60 4.32 6.72
N PHE A 267 -19.46 3.57 6.03
CA PHE A 267 -20.84 3.98 5.79
C PHE A 267 -21.64 4.08 7.08
N ILE A 268 -21.46 3.15 8.03
CA ILE A 268 -22.10 3.20 9.35
C ILE A 268 -21.62 4.44 10.11
N CYS A 269 -20.30 4.66 10.17
CA CYS A 269 -19.70 5.79 10.87
C CYS A 269 -20.18 7.13 10.31
N ILE A 270 -20.15 7.31 8.98
CA ILE A 270 -20.63 8.53 8.32
C ILE A 270 -22.14 8.72 8.56
N SER A 271 -22.94 7.66 8.45
CA SER A 271 -24.39 7.76 8.67
C SER A 271 -24.71 8.14 10.12
N PHE A 272 -24.01 7.54 11.09
CA PHE A 272 -24.16 7.83 12.51
C PHE A 272 -23.66 9.24 12.85
N SER A 273 -22.51 9.67 12.35
CA SER A 273 -21.98 11.02 12.58
C SER A 273 -22.90 12.10 12.02
N LEU A 274 -23.47 11.88 10.82
CA LEU A 274 -24.46 12.78 10.23
C LEU A 274 -25.74 12.81 11.06
N TRP A 275 -26.21 11.67 11.56
CA TRP A 275 -27.37 11.61 12.47
C TRP A 275 -27.12 12.40 13.76
N CYS A 276 -25.96 12.22 14.42
CA CYS A 276 -25.57 12.99 15.60
C CYS A 276 -25.53 14.50 15.29
N TYR A 277 -24.92 14.88 14.17
CA TYR A 277 -24.84 16.27 13.73
C TYR A 277 -26.23 16.89 13.53
N LEU A 278 -27.14 16.17 12.87
CA LEU A 278 -28.52 16.60 12.65
C LEU A 278 -29.30 16.75 13.96
N ARG A 279 -29.10 15.87 14.94
CA ARG A 279 -29.82 15.93 16.22
C ARG A 279 -29.31 17.04 17.12
N ILE A 280 -28.01 17.32 17.10
CA ILE A 280 -27.38 18.25 18.05
C ILE A 280 -27.29 19.67 17.47
N LYS A 281 -26.84 19.83 16.21
CA LYS A 281 -26.52 21.15 15.64
C LYS A 281 -27.63 21.78 14.81
N LYS A 282 -28.46 20.98 14.11
CA LYS A 282 -29.54 21.51 13.27
C LYS A 282 -30.60 22.30 14.06
N PRO A 283 -31.08 21.84 15.23
CA PRO A 283 -32.07 22.60 16.02
C PRO A 283 -31.54 23.95 16.51
N LEU A 284 -30.22 24.10 16.62
CA LEU A 284 -29.58 25.30 17.12
C LEU A 284 -29.41 26.41 16.06
N GLY A 285 -29.78 26.17 14.79
CA GLY A 285 -29.59 27.13 13.69
C GLY A 285 -28.12 27.49 13.41
N LYS A 286 -27.18 26.67 13.89
CA LYS A 286 -25.73 26.95 13.94
C LYS A 286 -24.91 26.04 13.03
N ALA A 287 -25.54 25.50 11.98
CA ALA A 287 -24.82 24.81 10.93
C ALA A 287 -23.76 25.73 10.31
N GLY A 288 -22.55 25.21 10.06
CA GLY A 288 -21.60 25.87 9.16
C GLY A 288 -22.25 26.14 7.80
N SER A 289 -21.74 27.11 7.06
CA SER A 289 -22.28 27.48 5.75
C SER A 289 -22.32 26.28 4.78
N SER A 290 -23.50 26.15 4.14
CA SER A 290 -23.85 25.48 2.88
C SER A 290 -23.83 23.95 2.73
N CYS A 291 -23.36 23.13 3.68
CA CYS A 291 -23.47 21.68 3.46
C CYS A 291 -24.89 21.16 3.77
N PHE A 292 -25.65 20.88 2.71
CA PHE A 292 -26.97 20.27 2.79
C PHE A 292 -26.82 18.82 3.23
N VAL A 293 -27.13 18.54 4.50
CA VAL A 293 -27.35 17.16 4.94
C VAL A 293 -28.68 16.70 4.34
N PRO A 294 -28.71 15.63 3.51
CA PRO A 294 -29.95 15.16 2.92
C PRO A 294 -31.00 14.92 4.01
N GLN A 295 -32.14 15.60 3.92
CA GLN A 295 -33.25 15.41 4.87
C GLN A 295 -33.94 14.05 4.70
N SER A 296 -33.73 13.40 3.56
CA SER A 296 -34.32 12.11 3.21
C SER A 296 -33.26 11.01 3.32
N ILE A 297 -33.56 10.01 4.13
CA ILE A 297 -32.89 8.71 4.10
C ILE A 297 -33.11 8.18 2.69
N SER A 298 -32.03 8.08 1.90
CA SER A 298 -32.06 7.39 0.61
C SER A 298 -32.67 5.99 0.84
N SER A 299 -33.55 5.55 -0.06
CA SER A 299 -34.09 4.19 -0.05
C SER A 299 -33.01 3.10 -0.17
N ILE A 300 -31.80 3.47 -0.59
CA ILE A 300 -30.64 2.59 -0.69
C ILE A 300 -29.88 2.64 0.64
N ASN A 301 -29.81 1.49 1.32
CA ASN A 301 -28.93 1.28 2.47
C ASN A 301 -27.64 0.58 1.99
N PRO A 302 -26.53 1.31 1.77
CA PRO A 302 -25.32 0.75 1.17
C PRO A 302 -24.68 -0.33 2.06
N SER A 303 -24.71 -0.13 3.38
CA SER A 303 -24.21 -1.10 4.35
C SER A 303 -25.00 -2.40 4.29
N LEU A 304 -26.33 -2.34 4.16
CA LEU A 304 -27.15 -3.54 4.05
C LEU A 304 -26.86 -4.32 2.76
N ILE A 305 -26.73 -3.62 1.61
CA ILE A 305 -26.37 -4.25 0.33
C ILE A 305 -25.04 -4.99 0.47
N LEU A 306 -24.02 -4.32 1.00
CA LEU A 306 -22.70 -4.93 1.20
C LEU A 306 -22.77 -6.12 2.16
N VAL A 307 -23.44 -6.00 3.31
CA VAL A 307 -23.57 -7.10 4.30
C VAL A 307 -24.23 -8.32 3.68
N VAL A 308 -25.34 -8.16 2.95
CA VAL A 308 -26.06 -9.28 2.34
C VAL A 308 -25.18 -10.00 1.33
N ILE A 309 -24.55 -9.27 0.41
CA ILE A 309 -23.72 -9.86 -0.64
C ILE A 309 -22.45 -10.47 -0.06
N TRP A 310 -21.78 -9.75 0.84
CA TRP A 310 -20.59 -10.21 1.54
C TRP A 310 -20.86 -11.51 2.29
N PHE A 311 -21.94 -11.57 3.06
CA PHE A 311 -22.27 -12.77 3.81
C PHE A 311 -22.60 -13.93 2.87
N THR A 312 -23.40 -13.68 1.82
CA THR A 312 -23.77 -14.71 0.83
C THR A 312 -22.54 -15.28 0.11
N TRP A 313 -21.56 -14.44 -0.23
CA TRP A 313 -20.37 -14.85 -0.96
C TRP A 313 -19.27 -15.43 -0.05
N PHE A 314 -18.92 -14.74 1.02
CA PHE A 314 -17.74 -15.07 1.81
C PHE A 314 -17.99 -16.21 2.81
N SER A 315 -19.22 -16.38 3.30
CA SER A 315 -19.51 -17.39 4.33
C SER A 315 -19.29 -18.84 3.87
N VAL A 316 -19.34 -19.11 2.56
CA VAL A 316 -19.13 -20.45 2.00
C VAL A 316 -17.66 -20.83 1.84
N HIS A 317 -16.75 -19.91 2.13
CA HIS A 317 -15.32 -20.08 1.93
C HIS A 317 -14.59 -20.49 3.23
N SER A 318 -13.55 -21.33 3.12
CA SER A 318 -12.76 -21.78 4.27
C SER A 318 -12.03 -20.63 4.99
N ALA A 319 -11.66 -19.57 4.26
CA ALA A 319 -11.05 -18.36 4.85
C ALA A 319 -11.97 -17.67 5.87
N PHE A 320 -13.30 -17.71 5.67
CA PHE A 320 -14.26 -17.17 6.63
C PHE A 320 -14.24 -17.99 7.93
N ALA A 321 -14.32 -19.31 7.82
CA ALA A 321 -14.24 -20.21 8.97
C ALA A 321 -12.90 -20.05 9.74
N GLY A 322 -11.78 -19.91 9.02
CA GLY A 322 -10.47 -19.64 9.60
C GLY A 322 -10.40 -18.31 10.36
N THR A 323 -11.03 -17.26 9.82
CA THR A 323 -11.14 -15.95 10.47
C THR A 323 -11.93 -16.06 11.77
N VAL A 324 -13.12 -16.67 11.71
CA VAL A 324 -13.98 -16.89 12.89
C VAL A 324 -13.25 -17.69 13.96
N ARG A 325 -12.57 -18.78 13.58
CA ARG A 325 -11.78 -19.61 14.49
C ARG A 325 -10.66 -18.85 15.16
N THR A 326 -9.94 -18.01 14.41
CA THR A 326 -8.83 -17.19 14.94
C THR A 326 -9.33 -16.22 16.00
N THR A 327 -10.39 -15.47 15.69
CA THR A 327 -10.99 -14.51 16.63
C THR A 327 -11.59 -15.22 17.86
N TRP A 328 -12.28 -16.35 17.68
CA TRP A 328 -12.81 -17.15 18.78
C TRP A 328 -11.72 -17.67 19.71
N ASN A 329 -10.64 -18.22 19.15
CA ASN A 329 -9.53 -18.76 19.92
C ASN A 329 -8.82 -17.68 20.73
N TRP A 330 -8.67 -16.47 20.19
CA TRP A 330 -8.16 -15.35 20.96
C TRP A 330 -9.14 -14.98 22.09
N LEU A 331 -10.43 -14.81 21.79
CA LEU A 331 -11.43 -14.30 22.74
C LEU A 331 -11.64 -15.24 23.94
N VAL A 332 -11.66 -16.54 23.67
CA VAL A 332 -11.99 -17.55 24.69
C VAL A 332 -10.75 -18.13 25.34
N TYR A 333 -9.69 -18.37 24.57
CA TYR A 333 -8.51 -19.10 25.04
C TYR A 333 -7.24 -18.25 25.10
N GLN A 334 -7.28 -16.98 24.69
CA GLN A 334 -6.11 -16.08 24.63
C GLN A 334 -4.95 -16.64 23.80
N ILE A 335 -5.27 -17.43 22.77
CA ILE A 335 -4.27 -18.06 21.90
C ILE A 335 -3.74 -17.05 20.86
N GLY A 336 -2.42 -16.95 20.76
CA GLY A 336 -1.70 -16.22 19.72
C GLY A 336 -0.93 -15.00 20.23
N THR A 337 0.03 -14.52 19.42
CA THR A 337 0.81 -13.31 19.65
C THR A 337 0.09 -12.08 19.10
N THR A 338 0.15 -10.97 19.82
CA THR A 338 -0.32 -9.68 19.29
C THR A 338 0.81 -9.00 18.53
N THR A 339 0.47 -8.12 17.60
CA THR A 339 1.45 -7.29 16.89
C THR A 339 2.35 -6.53 17.87
N ALA A 340 1.79 -5.98 18.95
CA ALA A 340 2.58 -5.29 19.98
C ALA A 340 3.67 -6.19 20.60
N MET A 341 3.35 -7.47 20.85
CA MET A 341 4.32 -8.44 21.39
C MET A 341 5.39 -8.80 20.36
N GLU A 342 5.02 -8.95 19.09
CA GLU A 342 5.96 -9.22 17.99
C GLU A 342 6.94 -8.07 17.82
N PHE A 343 6.46 -6.83 17.81
CA PHE A 343 7.32 -5.65 17.77
C PHE A 343 8.20 -5.52 19.02
N ALA A 344 7.68 -5.85 20.21
CA ALA A 344 8.48 -5.84 21.43
C ALA A 344 9.64 -6.84 21.38
N ASP A 345 9.40 -8.05 20.86
CA ASP A 345 10.43 -9.07 20.68
C ASP A 345 11.47 -8.66 19.62
N ILE A 346 11.03 -8.12 18.48
CA ILE A 346 11.92 -7.62 17.43
C ILE A 346 12.80 -6.48 17.98
N LEU A 347 12.21 -5.52 18.70
CA LEU A 347 12.95 -4.38 19.26
C LEU A 347 13.92 -4.82 20.36
N ALA A 348 13.56 -5.81 21.18
CA ALA A 348 14.45 -6.37 22.19
C ALA A 348 15.67 -7.05 21.54
N LYS A 349 15.48 -7.74 20.42
CA LYS A 349 16.56 -8.41 19.66
C LYS A 349 17.42 -7.43 18.86
N ALA A 350 16.84 -6.35 18.37
CA ALA A 350 17.55 -5.40 17.52
C ALA A 350 18.51 -4.49 18.30
N GLU A 351 18.38 -4.43 19.64
CA GLU A 351 19.21 -3.62 20.55
C GLU A 351 19.39 -2.15 20.12
N LEU A 352 18.38 -1.59 19.44
CA LEU A 352 18.42 -0.23 18.91
C LEU A 352 18.40 0.80 20.04
N SER A 353 19.25 1.83 19.92
CA SER A 353 19.15 3.02 20.75
C SER A 353 17.86 3.80 20.45
N LEU A 354 17.40 4.62 21.41
CA LEU A 354 16.19 5.44 21.21
C LEU A 354 16.29 6.37 19.99
N PRO A 355 17.43 7.06 19.70
CA PRO A 355 17.58 7.85 18.49
C PRO A 355 17.45 7.03 17.20
N GLU A 356 18.05 5.85 17.12
CA GLU A 356 17.97 4.96 15.95
C GLU A 356 16.53 4.50 15.72
N LEU A 357 15.82 4.14 16.79
CA LEU A 357 14.41 3.77 16.72
C LEU A 357 13.54 4.92 16.20
N VAL A 358 13.76 6.14 16.71
CA VAL A 358 13.01 7.33 16.25
C VAL A 358 13.31 7.62 14.79
N GLU A 359 14.58 7.53 14.37
CA GLU A 359 14.97 7.69 12.99
C GLU A 359 14.30 6.66 12.07
N LEU A 360 14.32 5.38 12.46
CA LEU A 360 13.68 4.30 11.72
C LEU A 360 12.16 4.54 11.59
N VAL A 361 11.48 4.88 12.68
CA VAL A 361 10.04 5.18 12.67
C VAL A 361 9.74 6.38 11.77
N LEU A 362 10.58 7.40 11.74
CA LEU A 362 10.39 8.56 10.85
C LEU A 362 10.64 8.23 9.38
N LYS A 363 11.65 7.41 9.06
CA LYS A 363 11.87 6.92 7.70
C LYS A 363 10.71 6.05 7.23
N MET A 364 10.25 5.13 8.08
CA MET A 364 9.16 4.23 7.78
C MET A 364 7.79 4.90 7.79
N TRP A 365 7.49 5.84 8.67
CA TRP A 365 6.11 6.31 8.89
C TRP A 365 5.98 7.83 9.02
N GLY A 366 7.04 8.60 8.79
CA GLY A 366 7.05 10.05 9.05
C GLY A 366 5.95 10.84 8.32
N HIS A 367 5.60 10.46 7.08
CA HIS A 367 4.47 11.07 6.37
C HIS A 367 3.12 10.79 7.08
N ALA A 368 2.90 9.56 7.54
CA ALA A 368 1.70 9.17 8.29
C ALA A 368 1.66 9.87 9.65
N VAL A 369 2.80 9.96 10.35
CA VAL A 369 2.95 10.70 11.60
C VAL A 369 2.55 12.16 11.42
N ILE A 370 3.05 12.84 10.38
CA ILE A 370 2.67 14.24 10.07
C ILE A 370 1.15 14.35 9.89
N TYR A 371 0.55 13.49 9.07
CA TYR A 371 -0.88 13.54 8.77
C TYR A 371 -1.74 13.30 10.02
N CYS A 372 -1.41 12.27 10.79
CA CYS A 372 -2.13 11.87 11.99
C CYS A 372 -1.97 12.87 13.14
N LEU A 373 -0.79 13.45 13.34
CA LEU A 373 -0.59 14.48 14.38
C LEU A 373 -1.42 15.73 14.08
N VAL A 374 -1.40 16.21 12.84
CA VAL A 374 -2.21 17.36 12.43
C VAL A 374 -3.71 17.04 12.56
N ALA A 375 -4.13 15.85 12.13
CA ALA A 375 -5.53 15.41 12.23
C ALA A 375 -5.99 15.22 13.68
N ALA A 376 -5.12 14.79 14.59
CA ALA A 376 -5.42 14.67 16.01
C ALA A 376 -5.67 16.04 16.65
N VAL A 377 -4.78 17.01 16.41
CA VAL A 377 -4.96 18.40 16.88
C VAL A 377 -6.22 19.02 16.31
N ILE A 378 -6.47 18.83 15.01
CA ILE A 378 -7.68 19.32 14.35
C ILE A 378 -8.93 18.65 14.94
N SER A 379 -8.90 17.34 15.20
CA SER A 379 -10.02 16.63 15.80
C SER A 379 -10.40 17.21 17.15
N VAL A 380 -9.43 17.52 18.02
CA VAL A 380 -9.70 18.21 19.29
C VAL A 380 -10.43 19.54 19.08
N LEU A 381 -10.01 20.34 18.08
CA LEU A 381 -10.66 21.60 17.74
C LEU A 381 -12.08 21.41 17.17
N VAL A 382 -12.27 20.40 16.31
CA VAL A 382 -13.56 20.04 15.73
C VAL A 382 -14.55 19.64 16.83
N TRP A 383 -14.14 18.76 17.74
CA TRP A 383 -14.97 18.31 18.86
C TRP A 383 -15.27 19.44 19.84
N LYS A 384 -14.29 20.29 20.18
CA LYS A 384 -14.53 21.48 21.00
C LYS A 384 -15.58 22.41 20.38
N ARG A 385 -15.56 22.61 19.05
CA ARG A 385 -16.56 23.41 18.33
C ARG A 385 -17.91 22.69 18.22
N PHE A 386 -17.91 21.37 18.06
CA PHE A 386 -19.12 20.57 18.01
C PHE A 386 -19.86 20.59 19.36
N LEU A 387 -19.15 20.37 20.47
CA LEU A 387 -19.75 20.38 21.81
C LEU A 387 -20.11 21.80 22.29
N SER A 388 -19.44 22.83 21.79
CA SER A 388 -19.78 24.22 22.13
C SER A 388 -21.15 24.62 21.55
N PRO A 389 -22.09 25.15 22.36
CA PRO A 389 -23.36 25.65 21.86
C PRO A 389 -23.21 26.82 20.87
N ARG A 390 -22.08 27.53 20.86
CA ARG A 390 -21.79 28.65 19.94
C ARG A 390 -20.87 28.25 18.79
N GLY A 391 -20.27 27.06 18.83
CA GLY A 391 -19.31 26.62 17.83
C GLY A 391 -19.98 26.30 16.49
N ARG A 392 -19.43 26.87 15.41
CA ARG A 392 -19.79 26.58 14.02
C ARG A 392 -18.84 25.51 13.48
N ILE A 393 -19.41 24.43 12.96
CA ILE A 393 -18.66 23.31 12.36
C ILE A 393 -19.47 22.75 11.19
N ASP A 394 -18.79 22.33 10.14
CA ASP A 394 -19.41 21.67 9.00
C ASP A 394 -19.66 20.17 9.29
N ALA A 395 -20.69 19.59 8.66
CA ALA A 395 -21.07 18.19 8.84
C ALA A 395 -19.98 17.21 8.39
N TRP A 396 -19.24 17.53 7.32
CA TRP A 396 -18.14 16.68 6.84
C TRP A 396 -16.89 16.84 7.70
N GLN A 397 -16.62 18.03 8.24
CA GLN A 397 -15.55 18.22 9.22
C GLN A 397 -15.78 17.33 10.45
N PHE A 398 -17.01 17.29 10.96
CA PHE A 398 -17.36 16.40 12.06
C PHE A 398 -17.29 14.93 11.66
N SER A 399 -17.88 14.54 10.53
CA SER A 399 -17.92 13.14 10.07
C SER A 399 -16.53 12.55 9.84
N PHE A 400 -15.62 13.28 9.19
CA PHE A 400 -14.24 12.82 8.99
C PHE A 400 -13.39 12.85 10.26
N SER A 401 -13.71 13.72 11.24
CA SER A 401 -13.11 13.63 12.57
C SER A 401 -13.58 12.40 13.34
N CYS A 402 -14.87 12.05 13.27
CA CYS A 402 -15.38 10.77 13.80
C CYS A 402 -14.69 9.59 13.12
N LEU A 403 -14.57 9.62 11.79
CA LEU A 403 -13.93 8.55 11.03
C LEU A 403 -12.46 8.35 11.43
N PHE A 404 -11.71 9.46 11.56
CA PHE A 404 -10.33 9.44 12.03
C PHE A 404 -10.20 8.81 13.42
N ILE A 405 -11.09 9.17 14.36
CA ILE A 405 -11.09 8.61 15.71
C ILE A 405 -11.46 7.12 15.70
N VAL A 406 -12.52 6.74 14.98
CA VAL A 406 -12.97 5.34 14.91
C VAL A 406 -11.87 4.45 14.34
N PHE A 407 -11.28 4.81 13.20
CA PHE A 407 -10.19 4.02 12.63
C PHE A 407 -8.90 4.11 13.46
N GLY A 408 -8.64 5.22 14.16
CA GLY A 408 -7.54 5.32 15.11
C GLY A 408 -7.69 4.36 16.30
N VAL A 409 -8.92 4.21 16.82
CA VAL A 409 -9.24 3.22 17.86
C VAL A 409 -9.13 1.80 17.31
N LEU A 410 -9.63 1.53 16.10
CA LEU A 410 -9.48 0.22 15.46
C LEU A 410 -8.01 -0.14 15.23
N LEU A 411 -7.18 0.81 14.79
CA LEU A 411 -5.73 0.62 14.65
C LEU A 411 -5.09 0.27 15.99
N PHE A 412 -5.45 0.97 17.07
CA PHE A 412 -4.99 0.65 18.42
C PHE A 412 -5.41 -0.77 18.84
N ILE A 413 -6.67 -1.15 18.59
CA ILE A 413 -7.17 -2.50 18.89
C ILE A 413 -6.43 -3.55 18.05
N ALA A 414 -6.19 -3.31 16.76
CA ALA A 414 -5.44 -4.23 15.89
C ALA A 414 -3.99 -4.41 16.34
N PHE A 415 -3.36 -3.35 16.88
CA PHE A 415 -1.99 -3.43 17.39
C PHE A 415 -1.89 -4.22 18.70
N PHE A 416 -2.82 -4.01 19.64
CA PHE A 416 -2.77 -4.60 20.98
C PHE A 416 -3.61 -5.88 21.16
N SER A 417 -4.39 -6.29 20.16
CA SER A 417 -5.26 -7.47 20.26
C SER A 417 -5.37 -8.20 18.93
N ARG A 418 -5.72 -9.50 18.96
CA ARG A 418 -6.14 -10.24 17.76
C ARG A 418 -7.67 -10.30 17.62
N ALA A 419 -8.39 -9.40 18.30
CA ALA A 419 -9.84 -9.29 18.15
C ALA A 419 -10.22 -8.87 16.73
N ILE A 420 -9.31 -8.16 16.06
CA ILE A 420 -9.36 -7.85 14.63
C ILE A 420 -8.37 -8.81 13.94
N TRP A 421 -8.87 -9.60 12.99
CA TRP A 421 -8.03 -10.51 12.18
C TRP A 421 -7.04 -9.77 11.28
N VAL A 422 -7.38 -8.53 10.93
CA VAL A 422 -6.64 -7.72 9.98
C VAL A 422 -5.38 -7.13 10.64
N ASP A 423 -4.26 -7.22 9.94
CA ASP A 423 -2.97 -6.69 10.38
C ASP A 423 -2.99 -5.15 10.51
N TYR A 424 -2.24 -4.64 11.50
CA TYR A 424 -2.18 -3.21 11.82
C TYR A 424 -1.70 -2.35 10.63
N CYS A 425 -0.80 -2.86 9.77
CA CYS A 425 -0.31 -2.13 8.60
C CYS A 425 -1.42 -1.90 7.58
N ARG A 426 -2.42 -2.78 7.53
CA ARG A 426 -3.56 -2.64 6.61
C ARG A 426 -4.58 -1.63 7.13
N GLU A 427 -4.65 -1.42 8.43
CA GLU A 427 -5.58 -0.45 9.05
C GLU A 427 -5.16 1.00 8.87
N ILE A 428 -3.85 1.26 8.94
CA ILE A 428 -3.34 2.63 8.99
C ILE A 428 -3.71 3.46 7.76
N ARG A 429 -3.90 2.84 6.59
CA ARG A 429 -4.30 3.56 5.36
C ARG A 429 -5.68 4.21 5.49
N TYR A 430 -6.60 3.63 6.27
CA TYR A 430 -7.92 4.23 6.53
C TYR A 430 -7.83 5.41 7.51
N VAL A 431 -6.90 5.36 8.47
CA VAL A 431 -6.58 6.49 9.35
C VAL A 431 -5.97 7.63 8.53
N ILE A 432 -5.00 7.33 7.67
CA ILE A 432 -4.37 8.30 6.76
C ILE A 432 -5.39 8.90 5.80
N PHE A 433 -6.30 8.09 5.24
CA PHE A 433 -7.39 8.57 4.38
C PHE A 433 -8.30 9.58 5.12
N ALA A 434 -8.75 9.25 6.34
CA ALA A 434 -9.56 10.16 7.14
C ALA A 434 -8.80 11.44 7.50
N ALA A 435 -7.52 11.32 7.88
CA ALA A 435 -6.64 12.44 8.18
C ALA A 435 -6.43 13.36 6.96
N THR A 436 -6.22 12.79 5.78
CA THR A 436 -6.05 13.49 4.49
C THR A 436 -7.22 14.46 4.25
N ILE A 437 -8.45 13.95 4.35
CA ILE A 437 -9.65 14.75 4.10
C ILE A 437 -9.86 15.77 5.22
N LEU A 438 -9.71 15.35 6.48
CA LEU A 438 -9.91 16.22 7.64
C LEU A 438 -8.93 17.41 7.63
N ASN A 439 -7.66 17.16 7.36
CA ASN A 439 -6.61 18.18 7.28
C ASN A 439 -6.95 19.21 6.19
N GLY A 440 -7.33 18.76 5.00
CA GLY A 440 -7.73 19.66 3.90
C GLY A 440 -8.97 20.50 4.22
N LEU A 441 -10.01 19.91 4.84
CA LEU A 441 -11.23 20.62 5.22
C LEU A 441 -10.98 21.69 6.29
N CYS A 442 -10.17 21.39 7.31
CA CYS A 442 -10.06 22.21 8.50
C CYS A 442 -8.91 23.21 8.46
N LEU A 443 -7.76 22.88 7.86
CA LEU A 443 -6.63 23.81 7.77
C LEU A 443 -6.95 25.02 6.89
N TYR A 444 -7.72 24.83 5.81
CA TYR A 444 -8.24 25.94 5.04
C TYR A 444 -9.07 26.87 5.93
N SER A 445 -10.05 26.33 6.66
CA SER A 445 -10.91 27.11 7.54
C SER A 445 -10.16 27.82 8.67
N LEU A 446 -9.02 27.25 9.11
CA LEU A 446 -8.17 27.85 10.15
C LEU A 446 -7.39 29.07 9.64
N PHE A 447 -6.80 28.97 8.44
CA PHE A 447 -5.87 29.97 7.90
C PHE A 447 -6.47 30.91 6.84
N HIS A 448 -7.72 30.70 6.42
CA HIS A 448 -8.32 31.49 5.34
C HIS A 448 -8.42 32.99 5.67
N ASN A 449 -8.82 33.32 6.90
CA ASN A 449 -9.07 34.71 7.32
C ASN A 449 -7.90 35.34 8.08
N TRP A 450 -7.12 34.55 8.82
CA TRP A 450 -6.03 35.03 9.65
C TRP A 450 -4.74 34.30 9.29
N HIS A 451 -3.63 35.05 9.20
CA HIS A 451 -2.30 34.49 8.93
C HIS A 451 -2.18 33.65 7.64
N ARG A 452 -2.95 33.95 6.59
CA ARG A 452 -2.92 33.23 5.29
C ARG A 452 -1.51 32.92 4.77
N LYS A 453 -0.58 33.89 4.83
CA LYS A 453 0.81 33.68 4.37
C LYS A 453 1.54 32.62 5.20
N ILE A 454 1.34 32.62 6.52
CA ILE A 454 1.89 31.62 7.45
C ILE A 454 1.26 30.25 7.16
N GLY A 455 -0.07 30.22 6.99
CA GLY A 455 -0.78 28.98 6.62
C GLY A 455 -0.27 28.37 5.31
N ILE A 456 -0.08 29.18 4.27
CA ILE A 456 0.52 28.73 3.00
C ILE A 456 1.91 28.12 3.25
N PHE A 457 2.78 28.81 3.98
CA PHE A 457 4.14 28.34 4.27
C PHE A 457 4.14 27.02 5.04
N ILE A 458 3.40 26.95 6.17
CA ILE A 458 3.33 25.76 7.02
C ILE A 458 2.75 24.57 6.24
N ILE A 459 1.63 24.76 5.54
CA ILE A 459 0.98 23.68 4.80
C ILE A 459 1.89 23.19 3.67
N SER A 460 2.53 24.08 2.93
CA SER A 460 3.51 23.70 1.90
C SER A 460 4.70 22.93 2.50
N LEU A 461 5.24 23.37 3.64
CA LEU A 461 6.34 22.69 4.32
C LEU A 461 5.94 21.26 4.75
N LEU A 462 4.79 21.10 5.39
CA LEU A 462 4.28 19.80 5.84
C LEU A 462 4.07 18.84 4.65
N LEU A 463 3.48 19.33 3.56
CA LEU A 463 3.25 18.55 2.35
C LEU A 463 4.55 18.19 1.63
N ILE A 464 5.52 19.10 1.54
CA ILE A 464 6.82 18.84 0.92
C ILE A 464 7.61 17.82 1.75
N ALA A 465 7.61 17.95 3.08
CA ALA A 465 8.22 16.96 3.97
C ALA A 465 7.57 15.59 3.81
N SER A 466 6.24 15.53 3.81
CA SER A 466 5.49 14.28 3.62
C SER A 466 5.74 13.66 2.24
N ALA A 467 5.80 14.48 1.18
CA ALA A 467 6.10 14.04 -0.17
C ALA A 467 7.52 13.48 -0.27
N THR A 468 8.50 14.15 0.34
CA THR A 468 9.90 13.69 0.35
C THR A 468 10.03 12.32 1.02
N ILE A 469 9.41 12.16 2.20
CA ILE A 469 9.38 10.86 2.89
C ILE A 469 8.63 9.82 2.05
N GLY A 470 7.50 10.18 1.44
CA GLY A 470 6.73 9.30 0.56
C GLY A 470 7.55 8.78 -0.63
N VAL A 471 8.31 9.66 -1.29
CA VAL A 471 9.20 9.28 -2.41
C VAL A 471 10.24 8.24 -1.96
N PHE A 472 10.91 8.45 -0.82
CA PHE A 472 11.93 7.54 -0.28
C PHE A 472 11.38 6.32 0.47
N ASN A 473 10.07 6.15 0.48
CA ASN A 473 9.37 5.03 1.14
C ASN A 473 8.44 4.29 0.16
N THR A 474 8.38 4.74 -1.11
CA THR A 474 7.57 4.09 -2.14
C THR A 474 8.12 2.71 -2.47
N PHE A 475 9.45 2.56 -2.50
CA PHE A 475 10.12 1.31 -2.80
C PHE A 475 10.79 0.73 -1.54
N PRO A 476 10.68 -0.57 -1.28
CA PRO A 476 11.50 -1.25 -0.29
C PRO A 476 12.98 -1.02 -0.58
N SER A 477 13.73 -0.62 0.45
CA SER A 477 15.15 -0.29 0.35
C SER A 477 15.82 -0.27 1.73
N PRO A 478 17.16 -0.27 1.79
CA PRO A 478 17.90 -0.14 3.06
C PRO A 478 17.50 1.09 3.88
N ILE A 479 16.96 2.15 3.25
CA ILE A 479 16.44 3.35 3.94
C ILE A 479 15.38 2.97 4.99
N VAL A 480 14.52 1.99 4.67
CA VAL A 480 13.45 1.51 5.55
C VAL A 480 13.72 0.10 6.07
N VAL A 481 14.97 -0.38 5.97
CA VAL A 481 15.41 -1.72 6.40
C VAL A 481 14.61 -2.84 5.70
N GLU A 482 14.33 -2.66 4.42
CA GLU A 482 13.69 -3.68 3.56
C GLU A 482 14.51 -3.89 2.29
N ALA A 483 14.59 -5.12 1.79
CA ALA A 483 15.22 -5.39 0.50
C ALA A 483 14.24 -5.12 -0.63
N ASN A 484 14.74 -4.71 -1.79
CA ASN A 484 13.91 -4.47 -2.98
C ASN A 484 13.07 -5.71 -3.35
N SER A 485 11.84 -5.47 -3.78
CA SER A 485 10.81 -6.45 -4.11
C SER A 485 10.87 -6.97 -5.55
N GLN A 486 11.84 -6.52 -6.35
CA GLN A 486 11.96 -6.91 -7.76
C GLN A 486 12.13 -8.42 -7.94
N ILE A 487 11.39 -9.01 -8.87
CA ILE A 487 11.65 -10.37 -9.37
C ILE A 487 12.47 -10.27 -10.65
N THR A 488 13.56 -11.04 -10.75
CA THR A 488 14.44 -11.04 -11.92
C THR A 488 14.08 -12.15 -12.89
N GLU A 489 14.47 -11.96 -14.16
CA GLU A 489 14.29 -12.98 -15.19
C GLU A 489 15.05 -14.28 -14.85
N MET A 490 16.25 -14.15 -14.28
CA MET A 490 17.05 -15.29 -13.82
C MET A 490 16.34 -16.09 -12.72
N GLU A 491 15.62 -15.42 -11.81
CA GLU A 491 14.83 -16.13 -10.79
C GLU A 491 13.64 -16.88 -11.42
N MET A 492 12.92 -16.25 -12.34
CA MET A 492 11.80 -16.90 -13.05
C MET A 492 12.27 -18.08 -13.91
N THR A 493 13.32 -17.92 -14.71
CA THR A 493 13.89 -18.99 -15.53
C THR A 493 14.44 -20.12 -14.67
N GLY A 494 15.15 -19.79 -13.60
CA GLY A 494 15.72 -20.80 -12.71
C GLY A 494 14.64 -21.59 -11.96
N MET A 495 13.56 -20.93 -11.51
CA MET A 495 12.43 -21.62 -10.89
C MET A 495 11.65 -22.47 -11.90
N GLY A 496 11.53 -22.00 -13.15
CA GLY A 496 10.99 -22.81 -14.25
C GLY A 496 11.77 -24.09 -14.46
N TRP A 497 13.11 -23.98 -14.54
CA TRP A 497 14.00 -25.16 -14.59
C TRP A 497 13.81 -26.05 -13.37
N PHE A 498 13.75 -25.49 -12.16
CA PHE A 498 13.57 -26.29 -10.95
C PHE A 498 12.27 -27.10 -10.97
N PHE A 499 11.14 -26.48 -11.31
CA PHE A 499 9.86 -27.19 -11.38
C PHE A 499 9.81 -28.25 -12.49
N GLU A 500 10.53 -28.05 -13.59
CA GLU A 500 10.60 -29.00 -14.71
C GLU A 500 11.43 -30.24 -14.37
N TYR A 501 12.54 -30.10 -13.63
CA TYR A 501 13.54 -31.16 -13.44
C TYR A 501 13.61 -31.75 -12.02
N ARG A 502 12.94 -31.17 -11.03
CA ARG A 502 12.96 -31.70 -9.65
C ARG A 502 12.28 -33.06 -9.54
N SER A 503 12.73 -33.87 -8.59
CA SER A 503 11.92 -34.99 -8.10
C SER A 503 10.78 -34.47 -7.23
N GLU A 504 9.55 -34.74 -7.65
CA GLU A 504 8.36 -34.45 -6.87
C GLU A 504 8.27 -35.24 -5.56
N SER A 505 9.10 -36.27 -5.35
CA SER A 505 9.13 -37.07 -4.12
C SER A 505 9.90 -36.43 -2.97
N LEU A 506 10.73 -35.41 -3.26
CA LEU A 506 11.62 -34.80 -2.28
C LEU A 506 11.06 -33.48 -1.78
N LEU A 507 11.19 -33.26 -0.48
CA LEU A 507 10.86 -31.99 0.14
C LEU A 507 11.82 -30.90 -0.38
N THR A 508 11.33 -29.67 -0.47
CA THR A 508 12.13 -28.53 -0.91
C THR A 508 12.08 -27.42 0.12
N ASP A 509 13.24 -27.03 0.62
CA ASP A 509 13.46 -25.86 1.47
C ASP A 509 13.85 -24.66 0.57
N ASP A 510 13.49 -23.43 0.96
CA ASP A 510 13.85 -22.24 0.16
C ASP A 510 14.30 -21.03 0.98
N ARG A 511 15.02 -20.12 0.31
CA ARG A 511 15.37 -18.81 0.86
C ARG A 511 15.33 -17.71 -0.20
N GLY A 512 14.40 -16.76 -0.03
CA GLY A 512 14.23 -15.60 -0.92
C GLY A 512 13.42 -15.88 -2.19
N VAL A 513 12.98 -17.12 -2.39
CA VAL A 513 12.17 -17.56 -3.55
C VAL A 513 11.03 -18.46 -3.08
N PRO A 514 9.94 -17.89 -2.55
CA PRO A 514 8.81 -18.66 -2.03
C PRO A 514 8.22 -19.56 -3.13
N GLN A 515 8.48 -20.86 -3.04
CA GLN A 515 8.27 -21.79 -4.16
C GLN A 515 6.82 -21.81 -4.63
N ILE A 516 5.85 -21.82 -3.71
CA ILE A 516 4.42 -21.81 -4.03
C ILE A 516 4.01 -20.59 -4.86
N ARG A 517 4.68 -19.45 -4.65
CA ARG A 517 4.38 -18.20 -5.32
C ARG A 517 4.91 -18.21 -6.75
N PHE A 518 6.15 -18.65 -6.92
CA PHE A 518 6.75 -18.85 -8.25
C PHE A 518 6.03 -19.94 -9.05
N GLY A 519 5.68 -21.06 -8.41
CA GLY A 519 4.90 -22.14 -9.01
C GLY A 519 3.54 -21.64 -9.50
N ALA A 520 2.84 -20.85 -8.68
CA ALA A 520 1.58 -20.23 -9.08
C ALA A 520 1.73 -19.33 -10.32
N ALA A 521 2.75 -18.48 -10.39
CA ALA A 521 2.97 -17.63 -11.56
C ALA A 521 3.32 -18.44 -12.83
N LEU A 522 4.08 -19.52 -12.69
CA LEU A 522 4.54 -20.36 -13.81
C LEU A 522 3.47 -21.34 -14.32
N HIS A 523 2.65 -21.89 -13.41
CA HIS A 523 1.78 -23.03 -13.70
C HIS A 523 0.30 -22.80 -13.34
N GLY A 524 -0.05 -21.63 -12.81
CA GLY A 524 -1.38 -21.34 -12.28
C GLY A 524 -1.54 -21.82 -10.83
N VAL A 525 -2.57 -21.32 -10.14
CA VAL A 525 -2.83 -21.65 -8.73
C VAL A 525 -3.54 -23.00 -8.60
N ALA A 526 -4.29 -23.41 -9.62
CA ALA A 526 -5.01 -24.68 -9.65
C ALA A 526 -4.06 -25.90 -9.73
N THR A 527 -2.83 -25.71 -10.20
CA THR A 527 -1.84 -26.79 -10.36
C THR A 527 -1.20 -27.12 -9.01
N PRO A 528 -1.38 -28.35 -8.48
CA PRO A 528 -0.73 -28.74 -7.24
C PRO A 528 0.76 -28.93 -7.47
N HIS A 529 1.57 -28.48 -6.52
CA HIS A 529 2.99 -28.76 -6.47
C HIS A 529 3.26 -29.65 -5.26
N PRO A 530 3.48 -30.96 -5.46
CA PRO A 530 3.78 -31.86 -4.35
C PRO A 530 5.14 -31.53 -3.72
N ASN A 531 5.24 -31.76 -2.41
CA ASN A 531 6.48 -31.64 -1.62
C ASN A 531 7.20 -30.28 -1.73
N ILE A 532 6.46 -29.21 -2.05
CA ILE A 532 6.89 -27.83 -1.76
C ILE A 532 6.23 -27.36 -0.45
N ARG A 533 6.89 -26.44 0.25
CA ARG A 533 6.40 -25.94 1.54
C ARG A 533 5.52 -24.70 1.35
N CYS A 534 4.48 -24.57 2.18
CA CYS A 534 3.48 -23.50 2.09
C CYS A 534 3.63 -22.37 3.11
N TYR A 535 4.35 -22.55 4.24
CA TYR A 535 4.39 -21.57 5.33
C TYR A 535 5.73 -21.52 6.08
N PRO A 536 6.12 -20.37 6.68
CA PRO A 536 7.28 -20.25 7.58
C PRO A 536 7.09 -21.06 8.89
N PRO A 537 8.18 -21.44 9.61
CA PRO A 537 9.50 -20.82 9.62
C PRO A 537 10.54 -21.60 8.80
N ASP A 538 10.20 -22.05 7.60
CA ASP A 538 11.01 -23.05 6.91
C ASP A 538 12.12 -22.41 6.04
N SER A 539 12.91 -21.56 6.68
CA SER A 539 14.26 -21.23 6.24
C SER A 539 15.22 -22.36 6.67
N PRO A 540 16.37 -22.52 6.00
CA PRO A 540 17.45 -23.33 6.54
C PRO A 540 17.75 -22.92 8.00
N PRO A 541 18.22 -23.85 8.86
CA PRO A 541 18.73 -23.53 10.19
C PRO A 541 19.72 -22.37 10.13
N ASP A 542 19.79 -21.60 11.23
CA ASP A 542 20.76 -20.52 11.34
C ASP A 542 22.17 -21.08 11.09
N HIS A 543 22.97 -20.35 10.32
CA HIS A 543 24.28 -20.73 9.80
C HIS A 543 24.28 -22.09 9.06
N PHE A 544 23.18 -22.47 8.41
CA PHE A 544 22.99 -23.80 7.82
C PHE A 544 23.28 -24.96 8.79
N GLY A 545 23.13 -24.74 10.11
CA GLY A 545 23.43 -25.76 11.12
C GLY A 545 24.92 -25.96 11.42
N TYR A 546 25.82 -25.18 10.81
CA TYR A 546 27.27 -25.30 10.99
C TYR A 546 27.79 -25.02 12.41
N LEU A 547 26.94 -24.50 13.30
CA LEU A 547 27.26 -24.33 14.72
C LEU A 547 27.22 -25.65 15.49
N GLU A 548 26.42 -26.60 15.04
CA GLU A 548 26.21 -27.89 15.70
C GLU A 548 26.75 -29.07 14.88
N ASN A 549 26.85 -28.91 13.56
CA ASN A 549 27.17 -29.94 12.59
C ASN A 549 28.35 -29.56 11.69
N ASP A 550 29.02 -30.58 11.13
CA ASP A 550 30.11 -30.35 10.15
C ASP A 550 29.57 -30.07 8.75
N ASN A 551 28.35 -30.53 8.44
CA ASN A 551 27.71 -30.34 7.15
C ASN A 551 26.23 -29.98 7.32
N TYR A 552 25.68 -29.22 6.38
CA TYR A 552 24.28 -28.77 6.35
C TYR A 552 23.29 -29.94 6.31
N GLY A 553 23.58 -30.98 5.55
CA GLY A 553 22.75 -32.18 5.42
C GLY A 553 22.57 -32.97 6.72
N GLU A 554 23.44 -32.77 7.71
CA GLU A 554 23.31 -33.37 9.05
C GLU A 554 22.16 -32.77 9.86
N SER A 555 21.64 -31.62 9.46
CA SER A 555 20.42 -31.05 10.04
C SER A 555 19.14 -31.77 9.60
N TYR A 556 19.23 -32.76 8.70
CA TYR A 556 18.07 -33.43 8.12
C TYR A 556 18.21 -34.95 8.13
N THR A 557 17.09 -35.63 8.33
CA THR A 557 17.01 -37.11 8.30
C THR A 557 16.74 -37.67 6.90
N GLU A 558 16.34 -36.81 5.96
CA GLU A 558 15.92 -37.17 4.61
C GLU A 558 16.49 -36.20 3.59
N ASP A 559 16.83 -36.73 2.42
CA ASP A 559 17.28 -35.95 1.27
C ASP A 559 16.23 -34.93 0.85
N ARG A 560 16.70 -33.78 0.36
CA ARG A 560 15.83 -32.67 -0.03
C ARG A 560 16.50 -31.73 -1.02
N TYR A 561 15.70 -30.87 -1.60
CA TYR A 561 16.20 -29.72 -2.33
C TYR A 561 16.34 -28.51 -1.41
N PHE A 562 17.33 -27.67 -1.69
CA PHE A 562 17.41 -26.32 -1.17
C PHE A 562 17.52 -25.35 -2.34
N VAL A 563 16.61 -24.38 -2.43
CA VAL A 563 16.60 -23.38 -3.48
C VAL A 563 16.78 -21.99 -2.89
N GLU A 564 17.73 -21.23 -3.39
CA GLU A 564 17.96 -19.87 -2.93
C GLU A 564 18.21 -18.90 -4.07
N SER A 565 18.12 -17.62 -3.74
CA SER A 565 18.23 -16.52 -4.68
C SER A 565 19.23 -15.47 -4.21
N LYS A 566 19.67 -14.60 -5.11
CA LYS A 566 20.71 -13.60 -4.84
C LYS A 566 20.36 -12.66 -3.70
N ILE A 567 19.08 -12.33 -3.53
CA ILE A 567 18.59 -11.56 -2.40
C ILE A 567 18.95 -12.23 -1.06
N SER A 568 18.94 -13.56 -0.98
CA SER A 568 19.25 -14.31 0.24
C SER A 568 20.67 -14.05 0.75
N ARG A 569 21.61 -13.83 -0.18
CA ARG A 569 23.02 -13.52 0.08
C ARG A 569 23.27 -12.04 0.35
N LEU A 570 22.37 -11.16 -0.10
CA LEU A 570 22.53 -9.69 0.00
C LEU A 570 21.73 -9.06 1.13
N ILE A 571 20.68 -9.70 1.64
CA ILE A 571 19.78 -9.15 2.66
C ILE A 571 20.55 -8.65 3.88
N TYR A 572 21.34 -9.50 4.52
CA TYR A 572 22.00 -9.10 5.77
C TYR A 572 23.10 -8.06 5.57
N PRO A 573 24.06 -8.26 4.65
CA PRO A 573 25.09 -7.25 4.37
C PRO A 573 24.51 -5.92 3.88
N GLY A 574 23.41 -5.96 3.13
CA GLY A 574 22.79 -4.77 2.53
C GLY A 574 21.87 -4.00 3.48
N LEU A 575 21.18 -4.68 4.40
CA LEU A 575 20.20 -4.04 5.29
C LEU A 575 20.75 -3.73 6.68
N ALA A 576 21.67 -4.56 7.19
CA ALA A 576 22.17 -4.44 8.55
C ALA A 576 23.69 -4.71 8.64
N PRO A 577 24.54 -3.97 7.90
CA PRO A 577 26.00 -4.16 7.85
C PRO A 577 26.66 -4.09 9.23
N ASP A 578 26.14 -3.23 10.11
CA ASP A 578 26.69 -2.98 11.44
C ASP A 578 26.20 -3.97 12.51
N HIS A 579 25.19 -4.79 12.19
CA HIS A 579 24.58 -5.76 13.12
C HIS A 579 24.88 -7.21 12.71
N LYS A 580 26.15 -7.50 12.37
CA LYS A 580 26.58 -8.84 11.93
C LYS A 580 26.24 -9.96 12.91
N HIS A 581 26.21 -9.67 14.21
CA HIS A 581 25.86 -10.62 15.25
C HIS A 581 24.38 -11.06 15.22
N LEU A 582 23.51 -10.34 14.50
CA LEU A 582 22.10 -10.70 14.29
C LEU A 582 21.88 -11.46 12.97
N TRP A 583 22.92 -11.68 12.18
CA TRP A 583 22.79 -12.33 10.89
C TRP A 583 22.59 -13.83 11.09
N LYS A 584 21.43 -14.33 10.65
CA LYS A 584 21.13 -15.76 10.69
C LYS A 584 21.99 -16.58 9.76
N ILE A 585 22.45 -15.99 8.65
CA ILE A 585 23.33 -16.65 7.68
C ILE A 585 24.31 -15.59 7.19
N THR A 586 25.58 -15.93 7.21
CA THR A 586 26.69 -15.04 6.85
C THR A 586 27.19 -15.32 5.43
N PRO A 587 27.90 -14.38 4.79
CA PRO A 587 28.59 -14.63 3.52
C PRO A 587 29.54 -15.83 3.59
N GLU A 588 30.20 -16.05 4.74
CA GLU A 588 31.08 -17.18 4.99
C GLU A 588 30.31 -18.51 4.98
N ASP A 589 29.10 -18.54 5.55
CA ASP A 589 28.25 -19.74 5.52
C ASP A 589 27.85 -20.13 4.09
N PHE A 590 27.52 -19.14 3.23
CA PHE A 590 27.27 -19.40 1.81
C PHE A 590 28.53 -19.88 1.08
N SER A 591 29.70 -19.35 1.43
CA SER A 591 30.98 -19.79 0.86
C SER A 591 31.29 -21.24 1.25
N ARG A 592 31.06 -21.62 2.51
CA ARG A 592 31.19 -23.00 2.98
C ARG A 592 30.20 -23.93 2.28
N LEU A 593 28.92 -23.55 2.17
CA LEU A 593 27.89 -24.30 1.45
C LEU A 593 28.29 -24.56 -0.01
N ASP A 594 28.87 -23.56 -0.67
CA ASP A 594 29.22 -23.63 -2.09
C ASP A 594 30.48 -24.46 -2.39
N ASN A 595 31.44 -24.53 -1.47
CA ASN A 595 32.80 -24.98 -1.76
C ASN A 595 33.33 -26.08 -0.83
N GLU A 596 32.81 -26.20 0.38
CA GLU A 596 33.38 -27.05 1.43
C GLU A 596 32.43 -28.14 1.91
N ASP A 597 31.13 -27.86 1.96
CA ASP A 597 30.11 -28.77 2.43
C ASP A 597 29.96 -29.99 1.49
N ARG A 598 30.21 -31.19 2.04
CA ARG A 598 30.19 -32.44 1.28
C ARG A 598 28.81 -33.08 1.19
N SER A 599 27.88 -32.63 2.04
CA SER A 599 26.49 -33.09 2.06
C SER A 599 25.62 -32.39 1.02
N VAL A 600 26.20 -31.51 0.20
CA VAL A 600 25.44 -30.70 -0.76
C VAL A 600 26.01 -30.84 -2.17
N SER A 601 25.13 -31.12 -3.13
CA SER A 601 25.45 -31.10 -4.57
C SER A 601 24.73 -29.94 -5.24
N LYS A 602 25.47 -28.98 -5.80
CA LYS A 602 24.89 -27.90 -6.62
C LYS A 602 24.42 -28.46 -7.96
N LEU A 603 23.13 -28.41 -8.22
CA LEU A 603 22.50 -28.95 -9.43
C LEU A 603 22.34 -27.90 -10.53
N TYR A 604 22.03 -26.66 -10.13
CA TYR A 604 21.80 -25.56 -11.07
C TYR A 604 22.23 -24.23 -10.49
N SER A 605 22.74 -23.35 -11.35
CA SER A 605 23.00 -21.96 -11.04
C SER A 605 23.00 -21.14 -12.32
N ASN A 606 22.30 -20.01 -12.31
CA ASN A 606 22.35 -19.02 -13.39
C ASN A 606 22.87 -17.65 -12.94
N GLY A 607 23.47 -17.59 -11.75
CA GLY A 607 24.07 -16.37 -11.19
C GLY A 607 23.16 -15.59 -10.24
N GLU A 608 21.84 -15.83 -10.27
CA GLU A 608 20.90 -15.24 -9.30
C GLU A 608 19.97 -16.23 -8.61
N LEU A 609 19.91 -17.46 -9.09
CA LEU A 609 19.27 -18.59 -8.43
C LEU A 609 20.28 -19.74 -8.30
N TRP A 610 20.24 -20.44 -7.17
CA TRP A 610 20.98 -21.68 -6.95
C TRP A 610 20.03 -22.78 -6.48
N VAL A 611 20.19 -23.96 -7.06
CA VAL A 611 19.47 -25.18 -6.65
C VAL A 611 20.50 -26.19 -6.16
N TYR A 612 20.26 -26.70 -4.96
CA TYR A 612 21.09 -27.68 -4.31
C TYR A 612 20.29 -28.94 -4.03
N TYR A 613 20.94 -30.09 -4.17
CA TYR A 613 20.53 -31.34 -3.58
C TYR A 613 21.26 -31.50 -2.24
N VAL A 614 20.51 -31.73 -1.17
CA VAL A 614 21.04 -31.90 0.18
C VAL A 614 20.88 -33.36 0.56
N HIS A 615 21.99 -34.03 0.85
CA HIS A 615 22.05 -35.41 1.32
C HIS A 615 21.77 -35.42 2.82
N GLY A 616 20.59 -35.91 3.20
CA GLY A 616 20.19 -36.05 4.59
C GLY A 616 21.03 -37.12 5.28
N SER A 617 21.27 -36.94 6.58
CA SER A 617 21.87 -37.99 7.39
C SER A 617 20.87 -39.12 7.59
N VAL A 618 21.01 -40.18 6.80
CA VAL A 618 20.31 -41.44 7.06
C VAL A 618 20.87 -42.02 8.36
N THR A 619 20.20 -41.78 9.49
CA THR A 619 20.33 -42.71 10.62
C THR A 619 19.71 -44.03 10.18
N ILE A 620 20.54 -44.91 9.62
CA ILE A 620 20.24 -46.33 9.58
C ILE A 620 20.26 -46.75 11.05
N SER A 621 19.09 -46.81 11.69
CA SER A 621 18.98 -47.54 12.96
C SER A 621 19.46 -48.97 12.70
N PRO A 622 20.39 -49.49 13.52
CA PRO A 622 20.98 -50.81 13.31
C PRO A 622 19.96 -51.95 13.36
#